data_AF-A0A6J0VA36-F1
#
_entry.id   AF-A0A6J0VA36-F1
#
_cell.length_a   1.000
_cell.length_b   1.000
_cell.length_c   1.000
_cell.angle_alpha   90.00
_cell.angle_beta   90.00
_cell.angle_gamma   90.00
#
_symmetry.space_group_name_H-M   'P 1'
#
loop_
_entity.id
_entity.type
_entity.pdbx_description
1 polymer ?
#
loop_
_entity_poly.entity_id
_entity_poly.type
_entity_poly.pdbx_seq_one_letter_code
_entity_poly.pdbx_strand_id
1 'polypeptide(L)'
;MLHPLKTLTYLLIAGWAVVTVPSSGAESPTVLKHVLPPSCPPGKLLPSVVESLQPSRRKRASEDCPPDKTITVETLKDQLMPIYYTPDELGACLKGQFLLDNLPLVTAQAYTDLQMFKLKQNLDREFPEGYTDEVLANLGVLLEVMSEDDIKKWNIASPNTLGALLSTEPTDDVASLIIQQYVHRGNPLNAAALNAIGPSYICILNLDQLNMINEQAIKMATPLELSRCSQATVDKLYPKAKQAFSDRHNAFPEFYNLMKPYLRGAPAEDLKALSKSPVNMDIETFLGLKNDVLMKLTPSEVKGLLGRNAEALKEHQSEFPIRDWIHKQKQEELEILGIQGGIPDGYITLARAPNRKKRRAVLAFRQV
;
A
#
# COMPACT_ATOMS: atom_id res chain seq x y z
N MET A 1 43.72 36.78 -7.91
CA MET A 1 42.24 36.76 -8.02
C MET A 1 41.78 35.36 -7.68
N LEU A 2 41.27 35.15 -6.46
CA LEU A 2 40.75 33.86 -6.00
C LEU A 2 39.31 33.69 -6.50
N HIS A 3 39.03 32.60 -7.21
CA HIS A 3 37.66 32.13 -7.45
C HIS A 3 37.11 31.46 -6.17
N PRO A 4 35.84 31.65 -5.83
CA PRO A 4 35.25 31.01 -4.66
C PRO A 4 35.04 29.52 -4.93
N LEU A 5 35.60 28.68 -4.05
CA LEU A 5 35.25 27.26 -3.91
C LEU A 5 33.75 27.18 -3.63
N LYS A 6 32.98 26.57 -4.54
CA LYS A 6 31.59 26.22 -4.28
C LYS A 6 31.57 25.06 -3.28
N THR A 7 31.27 25.36 -2.03
CA THR A 7 30.90 24.38 -1.00
C THR A 7 29.44 24.02 -1.19
N LEU A 8 29.15 22.73 -1.39
CA LEU A 8 27.80 22.17 -1.36
C LEU A 8 27.59 21.52 0.01
N THR A 9 26.84 22.19 0.86
CA THR A 9 26.48 21.70 2.19
C THR A 9 25.30 20.75 2.02
N TYR A 10 25.53 19.44 2.14
CA TYR A 10 24.42 18.48 2.21
C TYR A 10 23.96 18.38 3.68
N LEU A 11 22.68 18.69 3.91
CA LEU A 11 22.00 18.47 5.19
C LEU A 11 21.53 17.00 5.22
N LEU A 12 22.27 16.14 5.89
CA LEU A 12 21.79 14.81 6.26
C LEU A 12 20.88 14.98 7.49
N ILE A 13 19.57 14.82 7.32
CA ILE A 13 18.63 14.81 8.45
C ILE A 13 18.59 13.40 9.03
N ALA A 14 19.59 13.09 9.85
CA ALA A 14 19.50 12.06 10.88
C ALA A 14 20.44 12.44 12.03
N GLY A 15 19.90 13.11 13.05
CA GLY A 15 20.56 13.27 14.35
C GLY A 15 21.92 13.97 14.36
N TRP A 16 21.91 15.32 14.38
CA TRP A 16 22.99 16.18 14.91
C TRP A 16 24.44 15.86 14.50
N ALA A 17 24.71 15.64 13.21
CA ALA A 17 26.06 15.78 12.66
C ALA A 17 26.02 16.39 11.27
N VAL A 18 26.59 17.59 11.11
CA VAL A 18 26.84 18.21 9.79
C VAL A 18 28.17 17.67 9.30
N VAL A 19 28.15 16.73 8.36
CA VAL A 19 29.37 16.27 7.69
C VAL A 19 29.60 17.16 6.47
N THR A 20 30.62 18.02 6.53
CA THR A 20 31.07 18.82 5.39
C THR A 20 32.02 17.97 4.55
N VAL A 21 31.56 17.50 3.38
CA VAL A 21 32.43 16.83 2.41
C VAL A 21 32.95 17.88 1.41
N PRO A 22 34.27 18.03 1.22
CA PRO A 22 34.81 18.97 0.24
C PRO A 22 34.48 18.54 -1.19
N SER A 23 34.03 19.48 -2.03
CA SER A 23 33.55 19.24 -3.41
C SER A 23 34.64 18.81 -4.41
N SER A 24 35.90 18.73 -3.98
CA SER A 24 36.97 18.19 -4.79
C SER A 24 36.97 16.66 -4.68
N GLY A 25 36.47 15.97 -5.71
CA GLY A 25 36.46 14.51 -5.84
C GLY A 25 37.86 13.87 -5.90
N ALA A 26 38.66 14.07 -4.85
CA ALA A 26 40.06 13.67 -4.74
C ALA A 26 40.43 13.15 -3.35
N GLU A 27 39.47 12.87 -2.47
CA GLU A 27 39.78 12.13 -1.24
C GLU A 27 39.72 10.63 -1.53
N SER A 28 40.84 9.94 -1.27
CA SER A 28 40.95 8.49 -1.46
C SER A 28 39.84 7.78 -0.66
N PRO A 29 39.26 6.69 -1.17
CA PRO A 29 38.23 5.95 -0.44
C PRO A 29 38.70 5.42 0.93
N THR A 30 40.02 5.40 1.15
CA THR A 30 40.68 5.13 2.44
C THR A 30 40.48 6.25 3.48
N VAL A 31 40.44 7.52 3.04
CA VAL A 31 40.20 8.70 3.89
C VAL A 31 38.74 8.74 4.34
N LEU A 32 37.82 8.32 3.46
CA LEU A 32 36.39 8.28 3.75
C LEU A 32 36.03 7.33 4.92
N LYS A 33 36.78 6.22 5.07
CA LYS A 33 36.67 5.30 6.22
C LYS A 33 36.95 5.98 7.56
N HIS A 34 37.74 7.06 7.57
CA HIS A 34 38.13 7.80 8.77
C HIS A 34 37.29 9.06 9.03
N VAL A 35 36.50 9.52 8.05
CA VAL A 35 35.66 10.73 8.15
C VAL A 35 34.23 10.42 8.60
N LEU A 36 33.73 9.21 8.37
CA LEU A 36 32.41 8.79 8.84
C LEU A 36 32.44 8.57 10.37
N PRO A 37 31.60 9.28 11.16
CA PRO A 37 31.64 9.18 12.62
C PRO A 37 31.16 7.79 13.11
N PRO A 38 31.74 7.25 14.20
CA PRO A 38 31.42 5.92 14.75
C PRO A 38 30.00 5.81 15.32
N SER A 39 29.27 6.92 15.44
CA SER A 39 27.85 6.97 15.83
C SER A 39 26.89 6.81 14.65
N CYS A 40 27.39 6.74 13.41
CA CYS A 40 26.63 6.29 12.27
C CYS A 40 26.74 4.75 12.25
N PRO A 41 25.64 3.98 12.43
CA PRO A 41 25.73 2.55 12.19
C PRO A 41 26.24 2.36 10.75
N PRO A 42 27.23 1.49 10.48
CA PRO A 42 27.63 1.17 9.11
C PRO A 42 26.45 0.45 8.44
N GLY A 43 25.55 1.25 7.87
CA GLY A 43 24.21 0.86 7.48
C GLY A 43 23.77 1.75 6.34
N LYS A 44 24.16 1.33 5.14
CA LYS A 44 23.79 1.86 3.82
C LYS A 44 24.13 3.34 3.61
N LEU A 45 25.25 3.59 2.93
CA LEU A 45 25.47 4.87 2.24
C LEU A 45 24.23 5.20 1.39
N LEU A 46 23.85 6.47 1.29
CA LEU A 46 22.80 6.86 0.34
C LEU A 46 23.38 6.89 -1.08
N PRO A 47 22.62 6.49 -2.12
CA PRO A 47 23.05 6.60 -3.52
C PRO A 47 23.56 8.00 -3.89
N SER A 48 22.93 9.05 -3.34
CA SER A 48 23.34 10.45 -3.53
C SER A 48 24.72 10.77 -2.95
N VAL A 49 25.11 10.12 -1.85
CA VAL A 49 26.45 10.24 -1.28
C VAL A 49 27.46 9.53 -2.18
N VAL A 50 27.14 8.34 -2.66
CA VAL A 50 27.99 7.60 -3.61
C VAL A 50 28.22 8.43 -4.87
N GLU A 51 27.17 9.00 -5.46
CA GLU A 51 27.28 9.86 -6.63
C GLU A 51 28.17 11.08 -6.39
N SER A 52 28.05 11.74 -5.23
CA SER A 52 28.86 12.91 -4.88
C SER A 52 30.36 12.62 -4.75
N LEU A 53 30.70 11.36 -4.45
CA LEU A 53 32.06 10.90 -4.22
C LEU A 53 32.68 10.23 -5.44
N GLN A 54 31.89 9.97 -6.49
CA GLN A 54 32.43 9.39 -7.72
C GLN A 54 33.33 10.39 -8.45
N PRO A 55 34.41 9.90 -9.11
CA PRO A 55 35.30 10.77 -9.86
C PRO A 55 34.55 11.52 -10.97
N SER A 56 34.60 12.86 -10.94
CA SER A 56 33.94 13.71 -11.95
C SER A 56 34.50 13.50 -13.37
N ARG A 57 35.73 12.98 -13.49
CA ARG A 57 36.40 12.76 -14.76
C ARG A 57 36.14 11.34 -15.28
N ARG A 58 35.25 11.21 -16.27
CA ARG A 58 34.97 9.95 -16.96
C ARG A 58 36.20 9.50 -17.77
N LYS A 59 36.79 8.35 -17.40
CA LYS A 59 37.76 7.64 -18.26
C LYS A 59 37.00 6.96 -19.41
N ARG A 60 37.70 6.64 -20.51
CA ARG A 60 37.09 5.83 -21.59
C ARG A 60 36.69 4.47 -21.02
N ALA A 61 35.51 3.99 -21.39
CA ALA A 61 35.05 2.67 -21.01
C ALA A 61 36.06 1.61 -21.49
N SER A 62 36.49 0.75 -20.56
CA SER A 62 37.24 -0.48 -20.86
C SER A 62 36.22 -1.62 -20.88
N GLU A 63 36.27 -2.49 -21.89
CA GLU A 63 35.42 -3.69 -21.94
C GLU A 63 35.88 -4.76 -20.94
N ASP A 64 37.18 -4.74 -20.62
CA ASP A 64 37.81 -5.65 -19.68
C ASP A 64 37.95 -5.03 -18.29
N CYS A 65 37.79 -5.88 -17.28
CA CYS A 65 38.03 -5.51 -15.89
C CYS A 65 39.53 -5.20 -15.68
N PRO A 66 39.90 -4.02 -15.17
CA PRO A 66 41.28 -3.72 -14.87
C PRO A 66 41.87 -4.74 -13.87
N PRO A 67 43.13 -5.21 -14.05
CA PRO A 67 43.72 -6.24 -13.19
C PRO A 67 43.71 -5.90 -11.69
N ASP A 68 43.86 -4.61 -11.35
CA ASP A 68 43.85 -4.08 -9.99
C ASP A 68 42.44 -3.83 -9.42
N LYS A 69 41.39 -4.15 -10.19
CA LYS A 69 39.98 -3.89 -9.89
C LYS A 69 39.13 -5.17 -9.88
N THR A 70 39.75 -6.33 -9.65
CA THR A 70 39.00 -7.58 -9.52
C THR A 70 38.10 -7.54 -8.28
N ILE A 71 36.80 -7.79 -8.46
CA ILE A 71 35.83 -7.85 -7.36
C ILE A 71 35.84 -9.25 -6.76
N THR A 72 36.07 -9.33 -5.44
CA THR A 72 35.97 -10.58 -4.65
C THR A 72 34.75 -10.55 -3.71
N VAL A 73 34.45 -11.66 -3.04
CA VAL A 73 33.39 -11.72 -2.03
C VAL A 73 33.68 -10.76 -0.86
N GLU A 74 34.94 -10.60 -0.45
CA GLU A 74 35.36 -9.62 0.55
C GLU A 74 35.09 -8.19 0.06
N THR A 75 35.33 -7.94 -1.22
CA THR A 75 35.03 -6.66 -1.86
C THR A 75 33.52 -6.37 -1.83
N LEU A 76 32.68 -7.37 -2.12
CA LEU A 76 31.21 -7.25 -2.03
C LEU A 76 30.69 -7.07 -0.61
N LYS A 77 31.48 -7.39 0.42
CA LYS A 77 31.13 -7.15 1.83
C LYS A 77 31.56 -5.76 2.32
N ASP A 78 32.41 -5.06 1.58
CA ASP A 78 32.77 -3.68 1.88
C ASP A 78 31.63 -2.74 1.46
N GLN A 79 30.99 -2.08 2.43
CA GLN A 79 29.88 -1.17 2.18
C GLN A 79 30.27 0.08 1.38
N LEU A 80 31.57 0.39 1.30
CA LEU A 80 32.08 1.50 0.49
C LEU A 80 32.41 1.07 -0.94
N MET A 81 32.28 -0.22 -1.27
CA MET A 81 32.61 -0.75 -2.60
C MET A 81 31.98 0.03 -3.76
N PRO A 82 30.71 0.49 -3.71
CA PRO A 82 30.14 1.30 -4.78
C PRO A 82 30.93 2.58 -5.11
N ILE A 83 31.73 3.11 -4.18
CA ILE A 83 32.56 4.30 -4.42
C ILE A 83 33.86 3.93 -5.18
N TYR A 84 34.32 2.69 -5.06
CA TYR A 84 35.62 2.26 -5.59
C TYR A 84 35.61 2.00 -7.10
N TYR A 85 34.40 1.90 -7.68
CA TYR A 85 34.16 1.54 -9.06
C TYR A 85 33.30 2.60 -9.73
N THR A 86 33.78 3.15 -10.84
CA THR A 86 32.90 3.89 -11.76
C THR A 86 31.85 2.94 -12.35
N PRO A 87 30.73 3.45 -12.91
CA PRO A 87 29.74 2.60 -13.57
C PRO A 87 30.34 1.65 -14.63
N ASP A 88 31.26 2.15 -15.46
CA ASP A 88 31.89 1.32 -16.50
C ASP A 88 32.82 0.25 -15.91
N GLU A 89 33.62 0.58 -14.89
CA GLU A 89 34.47 -0.40 -14.20
C GLU A 89 33.61 -1.47 -13.50
N LEU A 90 32.53 -1.07 -12.84
CA LEU A 90 31.61 -2.00 -12.19
C LEU A 90 31.00 -2.97 -13.23
N GLY A 91 30.52 -2.44 -14.36
CA GLY A 91 29.98 -3.26 -15.44
C GLY A 91 31.01 -4.20 -16.07
N ALA A 92 32.27 -3.77 -16.18
CA ALA A 92 33.33 -4.63 -16.70
C ALA A 92 33.75 -5.74 -15.72
N CYS A 93 33.70 -5.46 -14.41
CA CYS A 93 34.22 -6.34 -13.36
C CYS A 93 33.19 -7.24 -12.68
N LEU A 94 31.90 -6.91 -12.73
CA LEU A 94 30.83 -7.68 -12.06
C LEU A 94 29.84 -8.24 -13.07
N LYS A 95 30.17 -9.39 -13.68
CA LYS A 95 29.43 -10.05 -14.76
C LYS A 95 29.53 -11.59 -14.68
N GLY A 96 28.73 -12.30 -15.48
CA GLY A 96 28.75 -13.75 -15.57
C GLY A 96 28.40 -14.45 -14.25
N GLN A 97 28.88 -15.69 -14.09
CA GLN A 97 28.53 -16.53 -12.95
C GLN A 97 28.84 -15.91 -11.59
N PHE A 98 29.93 -15.13 -11.48
CA PHE A 98 30.28 -14.48 -10.22
C PHE A 98 29.22 -13.46 -9.77
N LEU A 99 28.60 -12.73 -10.71
CA LEU A 99 27.47 -11.85 -10.42
C LEU A 99 26.26 -12.66 -9.93
N LEU A 100 25.96 -13.77 -10.59
CA LEU A 100 24.79 -14.61 -10.26
C LEU A 100 24.92 -15.27 -8.89
N ASP A 101 26.06 -15.90 -8.62
CA ASP A 101 26.35 -16.60 -7.37
C ASP A 101 26.32 -15.66 -6.15
N ASN A 102 26.55 -14.36 -6.38
CA ASN A 102 26.65 -13.36 -5.32
C ASN A 102 25.56 -12.29 -5.40
N LEU A 103 24.50 -12.51 -6.18
CA LEU A 103 23.43 -11.52 -6.38
C LEU A 103 22.87 -10.94 -5.07
N PRO A 104 22.62 -11.72 -4.00
CA PRO A 104 22.17 -11.16 -2.72
C PRO A 104 23.14 -10.16 -2.08
N LEU A 105 24.46 -10.36 -2.23
CA LEU A 105 25.47 -9.44 -1.71
C LEU A 105 25.57 -8.20 -2.60
N VAL A 106 25.43 -8.37 -3.91
CA VAL A 106 25.43 -7.28 -4.88
C VAL A 106 24.24 -6.36 -4.62
N THR A 107 23.03 -6.90 -4.55
CA THR A 107 21.79 -6.10 -4.42
C THR A 107 21.56 -5.55 -3.01
N ALA A 108 22.43 -5.89 -2.04
CA ALA A 108 22.47 -5.26 -0.73
C ALA A 108 23.26 -3.92 -0.71
N GLN A 109 23.98 -3.61 -1.78
CA GLN A 109 24.82 -2.41 -1.88
C GLN A 109 24.05 -1.18 -2.37
N ALA A 110 24.51 0.00 -1.97
CA ALA A 110 23.90 1.28 -2.34
C ALA A 110 24.50 1.85 -3.63
N TYR A 111 24.13 1.27 -4.77
CA TYR A 111 24.59 1.73 -6.08
C TYR A 111 23.88 3.01 -6.52
N THR A 112 24.53 3.78 -7.40
CA THR A 112 23.87 4.85 -8.16
C THR A 112 23.04 4.27 -9.31
N ASP A 113 22.08 5.02 -9.85
CA ASP A 113 21.29 4.60 -11.01
C ASP A 113 22.17 4.12 -12.18
N LEU A 114 23.24 4.87 -12.50
CA LEU A 114 24.17 4.50 -13.57
C LEU A 114 24.90 3.18 -13.30
N GLN A 115 25.23 2.90 -12.04
CA GLN A 115 25.81 1.61 -11.65
C GLN A 115 24.78 0.49 -11.76
N MET A 116 23.56 0.70 -11.28
CA MET A 116 22.47 -0.26 -11.39
C MET A 116 22.14 -0.57 -12.86
N PHE A 117 22.16 0.42 -13.75
CA PHE A 117 22.00 0.20 -15.20
C PHE A 117 23.10 -0.70 -15.78
N LYS A 118 24.35 -0.60 -15.30
CA LYS A 118 25.45 -1.45 -15.76
C LYS A 118 25.30 -2.89 -15.27
N LEU A 119 24.83 -3.07 -14.04
CA LEU A 119 24.49 -4.40 -13.51
C LEU A 119 23.31 -5.01 -14.25
N LYS A 120 22.25 -4.23 -14.50
CA LYS A 120 21.13 -4.63 -15.34
C LYS A 120 21.60 -5.09 -16.72
N GLN A 121 22.46 -4.33 -17.40
CA GLN A 121 23.00 -4.73 -18.71
C GLN A 121 23.74 -6.06 -18.66
N ASN A 122 24.45 -6.36 -17.56
CA ASN A 122 25.10 -7.66 -17.39
C ASN A 122 24.09 -8.78 -17.18
N LEU A 123 23.03 -8.56 -16.39
CA LEU A 123 21.94 -9.53 -16.22
C LEU A 123 21.18 -9.76 -17.54
N ASP A 124 20.85 -8.70 -18.28
CA ASP A 124 20.14 -8.79 -19.57
C ASP A 124 20.92 -9.63 -20.60
N ARG A 125 22.27 -9.60 -20.55
CA ARG A 125 23.12 -10.42 -21.44
C ARG A 125 23.08 -11.91 -21.08
N GLU A 126 23.01 -12.23 -19.79
CA GLU A 126 22.89 -13.62 -19.32
C GLU A 126 21.46 -14.16 -19.54
N PHE A 127 20.46 -13.29 -19.50
CA PHE A 127 19.03 -13.64 -19.56
C PHE A 127 18.27 -12.83 -20.61
N PRO A 128 18.56 -13.01 -21.91
CA PRO A 128 17.94 -12.22 -22.98
C PRO A 128 16.42 -12.39 -23.07
N GLU A 129 15.90 -13.57 -22.66
CA GLU A 129 14.48 -13.91 -22.69
C GLU A 129 13.75 -13.59 -21.37
N GLY A 130 14.43 -12.99 -20.39
CA GLY A 130 13.88 -12.66 -19.08
C GLY A 130 14.48 -13.49 -17.93
N TYR A 131 14.36 -12.92 -16.73
CA TYR A 131 14.99 -13.46 -15.52
C TYR A 131 14.28 -14.69 -14.96
N THR A 132 15.07 -15.61 -14.39
CA THR A 132 14.58 -16.78 -13.67
C THR A 132 14.07 -16.41 -12.28
N ASP A 133 13.29 -17.30 -11.66
CA ASP A 133 12.77 -17.11 -10.30
C ASP A 133 13.89 -16.86 -9.28
N GLU A 134 15.05 -17.50 -9.43
CA GLU A 134 16.23 -17.31 -8.57
C GLU A 134 16.81 -15.89 -8.67
N VAL A 135 16.91 -15.35 -9.88
CA VAL A 135 17.38 -13.98 -10.11
C VAL A 135 16.35 -12.98 -9.57
N LEU A 136 15.07 -13.20 -9.86
CA LEU A 136 13.98 -12.33 -9.42
C LEU A 136 13.84 -12.29 -7.90
N ALA A 137 14.00 -13.42 -7.22
CA ALA A 137 13.95 -13.48 -5.77
C ALA A 137 15.08 -12.68 -5.09
N ASN A 138 16.15 -12.36 -5.82
CA ASN A 138 17.32 -11.65 -5.31
C ASN A 138 17.56 -10.29 -6.00
N LEU A 139 16.58 -9.81 -6.77
CA LEU A 139 16.72 -8.59 -7.58
C LEU A 139 16.95 -7.33 -6.73
N GLY A 140 16.31 -7.29 -5.56
CA GLY A 140 16.50 -6.22 -4.56
C GLY A 140 16.39 -4.82 -5.17
N VAL A 141 17.36 -3.96 -4.86
CA VAL A 141 17.41 -2.56 -5.33
C VAL A 141 17.45 -2.41 -6.86
N LEU A 142 17.86 -3.45 -7.60
CA LEU A 142 17.87 -3.38 -9.06
C LEU A 142 16.47 -3.27 -9.66
N LEU A 143 15.40 -3.59 -8.90
CA LEU A 143 14.02 -3.38 -9.35
C LEU A 143 13.76 -1.90 -9.71
N GLU A 144 14.43 -0.94 -9.07
CA GLU A 144 14.26 0.50 -9.31
C GLU A 144 14.62 0.93 -10.74
N VAL A 145 15.50 0.18 -11.43
CA VAL A 145 15.93 0.47 -12.81
C VAL A 145 15.30 -0.46 -13.84
N MET A 146 14.30 -1.26 -13.46
CA MET A 146 13.58 -2.14 -14.38
C MET A 146 12.45 -1.38 -15.06
N SER A 147 12.36 -1.52 -16.39
CA SER A 147 11.25 -0.99 -17.17
C SER A 147 10.07 -1.96 -17.18
N GLU A 148 8.90 -1.45 -17.58
CA GLU A 148 7.72 -2.29 -17.82
C GLU A 148 8.00 -3.42 -18.83
N ASP A 149 8.79 -3.14 -19.88
CA ASP A 149 9.17 -4.14 -20.88
C ASP A 149 10.11 -5.21 -20.31
N ASP A 150 10.88 -4.90 -19.27
CA ASP A 150 11.66 -5.91 -18.54
C ASP A 150 10.71 -6.81 -17.74
N ILE A 151 9.79 -6.21 -16.96
CA ILE A 151 8.84 -6.95 -16.11
C ILE A 151 7.98 -7.92 -16.93
N LYS A 152 7.54 -7.51 -18.13
CA LYS A 152 6.74 -8.36 -19.03
C LYS A 152 7.45 -9.63 -19.49
N LYS A 153 8.79 -9.67 -19.47
CA LYS A 153 9.56 -10.87 -19.84
C LYS A 153 9.69 -11.86 -18.70
N TRP A 154 9.47 -11.44 -17.46
CA TRP A 154 9.76 -12.25 -16.29
C TRP A 154 8.87 -13.48 -16.17
N ASN A 155 9.42 -14.53 -15.58
CA ASN A 155 8.69 -15.72 -15.20
C ASN A 155 8.62 -15.82 -13.68
N ILE A 156 7.64 -15.15 -13.08
CA ILE A 156 7.38 -15.19 -11.63
C ILE A 156 6.59 -16.47 -11.34
N ALA A 157 7.29 -17.53 -10.97
CA ALA A 157 6.73 -18.88 -10.86
C ALA A 157 6.25 -19.24 -9.45
N SER A 158 6.60 -18.45 -8.43
CA SER A 158 6.26 -18.77 -7.05
C SER A 158 5.80 -17.57 -6.20
N PRO A 159 4.96 -17.80 -5.18
CA PRO A 159 4.62 -16.78 -4.19
C PRO A 159 5.84 -16.22 -3.44
N ASN A 160 6.91 -17.00 -3.29
CA ASN A 160 8.13 -16.54 -2.62
C ASN A 160 8.82 -15.46 -3.45
N THR A 161 8.94 -15.67 -4.77
CA THR A 161 9.51 -14.68 -5.70
C THR A 161 8.62 -13.45 -5.81
N LEU A 162 7.29 -13.64 -5.87
CA LEU A 162 6.33 -12.54 -5.80
C LEU A 162 6.54 -11.70 -4.53
N GLY A 163 6.65 -12.36 -3.38
CA GLY A 163 6.88 -11.70 -2.09
C GLY A 163 8.23 -10.98 -2.03
N ALA A 164 9.30 -11.58 -2.57
CA ALA A 164 10.61 -10.94 -2.64
C ALA A 164 10.57 -9.64 -3.45
N LEU A 165 9.92 -9.65 -4.62
CA LEU A 165 9.76 -8.46 -5.45
C LEU A 165 8.89 -7.38 -4.78
N LEU A 166 7.78 -7.76 -4.15
CA LEU A 166 6.89 -6.81 -3.47
C LEU A 166 7.48 -6.29 -2.14
N SER A 167 8.41 -7.03 -1.52
CA SER A 167 9.07 -6.61 -0.28
C SER A 167 10.02 -5.42 -0.44
N THR A 168 10.37 -5.05 -1.68
CA THR A 168 11.13 -3.83 -1.95
C THR A 168 10.23 -2.59 -1.94
N GLU A 169 8.95 -2.74 -1.63
CA GLU A 169 7.94 -1.68 -1.61
C GLU A 169 7.86 -0.87 -2.93
N PRO A 170 7.73 -1.52 -4.11
CA PRO A 170 7.57 -0.81 -5.36
C PRO A 170 6.31 0.07 -5.36
N THR A 171 6.26 1.05 -6.27
CA THR A 171 5.04 1.85 -6.50
C THR A 171 3.86 0.97 -6.90
N ASP A 172 2.63 1.44 -6.67
CA ASP A 172 1.42 0.69 -7.00
C ASP A 172 1.37 0.25 -8.48
N ASP A 173 1.86 1.09 -9.39
CA ASP A 173 1.92 0.77 -10.83
C ASP A 173 2.86 -0.41 -11.11
N VAL A 174 4.05 -0.40 -10.51
CA VAL A 174 5.05 -1.48 -10.67
C VAL A 174 4.57 -2.75 -9.97
N ALA A 175 4.01 -2.63 -8.76
CA ALA A 175 3.42 -3.74 -8.02
C ALA A 175 2.28 -4.39 -8.81
N SER A 176 1.42 -3.59 -9.44
CA SER A 176 0.32 -4.07 -10.28
C SER A 176 0.83 -4.89 -11.47
N LEU A 177 1.88 -4.42 -12.15
CA LEU A 177 2.53 -5.15 -13.25
C LEU A 177 3.13 -6.47 -12.79
N ILE A 178 3.82 -6.49 -11.64
CA ILE A 178 4.41 -7.71 -11.05
C ILE A 178 3.31 -8.73 -10.73
N ILE A 179 2.24 -8.32 -10.06
CA ILE A 179 1.12 -9.19 -9.71
C ILE A 179 0.40 -9.68 -10.97
N GLN A 180 0.20 -8.80 -11.96
CA GLN A 180 -0.39 -9.18 -13.24
C GLN A 180 0.45 -10.23 -13.96
N GLN A 181 1.78 -10.07 -13.98
CA GLN A 181 2.68 -11.03 -14.60
C GLN A 181 2.64 -12.40 -13.90
N TYR A 182 2.62 -12.43 -12.56
CA TYR A 182 2.45 -13.65 -11.78
C TYR A 182 1.16 -14.39 -12.17
N VAL A 183 0.02 -13.67 -12.22
CA VAL A 183 -1.28 -14.25 -12.56
C VAL A 183 -1.37 -14.65 -14.04
N HIS A 184 -0.81 -13.86 -14.96
CA HIS A 184 -0.85 -14.12 -16.41
C HIS A 184 -0.19 -15.46 -16.79
N ARG A 185 0.81 -15.88 -16.01
CA ARG A 185 1.46 -17.19 -16.15
C ARG A 185 0.64 -18.37 -15.60
N GLY A 186 -0.59 -18.12 -15.16
CA GLY A 186 -1.52 -19.14 -14.64
C GLY A 186 -1.30 -19.48 -13.17
N ASN A 187 -0.48 -18.71 -12.44
CA ASN A 187 -0.29 -18.95 -11.02
C ASN A 187 -1.52 -18.54 -10.20
N PRO A 188 -1.91 -19.34 -9.18
CA PRO A 188 -3.10 -19.05 -8.39
C PRO A 188 -2.85 -17.94 -7.36
N LEU A 189 -3.90 -17.17 -7.06
CA LEU A 189 -3.99 -16.30 -5.89
C LEU A 189 -4.41 -17.10 -4.65
N ASN A 190 -3.59 -18.09 -4.29
CA ASN A 190 -3.76 -18.90 -3.09
C ASN A 190 -3.30 -18.13 -1.82
N ALA A 191 -3.42 -18.75 -0.65
CA ALA A 191 -3.05 -18.10 0.61
C ALA A 191 -1.60 -17.60 0.66
N ALA A 192 -0.64 -18.35 0.09
CA ALA A 192 0.75 -17.92 0.03
C ALA A 192 0.93 -16.67 -0.84
N ALA A 193 0.25 -16.62 -1.99
CA ALA A 193 0.26 -15.44 -2.86
C ALA A 193 -0.41 -14.23 -2.19
N LEU A 194 -1.53 -14.42 -1.49
CA LEU A 194 -2.20 -13.35 -0.74
C LEU A 194 -1.32 -12.81 0.39
N ASN A 195 -0.60 -13.68 1.10
CA ASN A 195 0.35 -13.27 2.13
C ASN A 195 1.54 -12.50 1.54
N ALA A 196 2.00 -12.89 0.34
CA ALA A 196 3.06 -12.18 -0.39
C ALA A 196 2.61 -10.80 -0.90
N ILE A 197 1.37 -10.68 -1.38
CA ILE A 197 0.77 -9.40 -1.80
C ILE A 197 0.58 -8.49 -0.58
N GLY A 198 0.11 -9.04 0.52
CA GLY A 198 0.04 -8.37 1.81
C GLY A 198 -0.89 -7.14 1.83
N PRO A 199 -0.86 -6.38 2.93
CA PRO A 199 -1.75 -5.24 3.15
C PRO A 199 -1.46 -4.06 2.21
N SER A 200 -0.23 -3.95 1.72
CA SER A 200 0.18 -2.85 0.83
C SER A 200 -0.50 -2.93 -0.53
N TYR A 201 -0.69 -4.15 -1.06
CA TYR A 201 -1.08 -4.34 -2.46
C TYR A 201 -2.40 -5.09 -2.66
N ILE A 202 -3.04 -5.60 -1.60
CA ILE A 202 -4.34 -6.27 -1.73
C ILE A 202 -5.42 -5.36 -2.35
N CYS A 203 -5.34 -4.05 -2.09
CA CYS A 203 -6.31 -3.07 -2.56
C CYS A 203 -6.11 -2.61 -4.01
N ILE A 204 -4.97 -2.94 -4.64
CA ILE A 204 -4.69 -2.62 -6.05
C ILE A 204 -5.06 -3.76 -7.00
N LEU A 205 -5.49 -4.91 -6.47
CA LEU A 205 -5.96 -6.02 -7.29
C LEU A 205 -7.17 -5.61 -8.13
N ASN A 206 -7.11 -5.94 -9.42
CA ASN A 206 -8.22 -5.69 -10.34
C ASN A 206 -9.37 -6.69 -10.15
N LEU A 207 -10.50 -6.44 -10.82
CA LEU A 207 -11.70 -7.26 -10.65
C LEU A 207 -11.49 -8.74 -11.04
N ASP A 208 -10.71 -9.01 -12.08
CA ASP A 208 -10.44 -10.39 -12.53
C ASP A 208 -9.60 -11.13 -11.49
N GLN A 209 -8.56 -10.48 -10.96
CA GLN A 209 -7.74 -11.01 -9.87
C GLN A 209 -8.59 -11.27 -8.61
N LEU A 210 -9.44 -10.33 -8.20
CA LEU A 210 -10.34 -10.52 -7.06
C LEU A 210 -11.31 -11.69 -7.27
N ASN A 211 -11.76 -11.93 -8.50
CA ASN A 211 -12.64 -13.07 -8.81
C ASN A 211 -11.90 -14.41 -8.68
N MET A 212 -10.59 -14.46 -8.99
CA MET A 212 -9.76 -15.66 -8.87
C MET A 212 -9.47 -16.08 -7.42
N ILE A 213 -9.58 -15.15 -6.46
CA ILE A 213 -9.44 -15.47 -5.03
C ILE A 213 -10.61 -16.36 -4.61
N ASN A 214 -10.33 -17.57 -4.11
CA ASN A 214 -11.35 -18.48 -3.60
C ASN A 214 -11.43 -18.45 -2.07
N GLU A 215 -12.44 -19.13 -1.53
CA GLU A 215 -12.75 -19.16 -0.10
C GLU A 215 -11.61 -19.80 0.69
N GLN A 216 -10.97 -20.84 0.14
CA GLN A 216 -9.85 -21.52 0.79
C GLN A 216 -8.62 -20.61 0.91
N ALA A 217 -8.35 -19.78 -0.11
CA ALA A 217 -7.29 -18.79 -0.06
C ALA A 217 -7.53 -17.79 1.07
N ILE A 218 -8.75 -17.26 1.20
CA ILE A 218 -9.13 -16.37 2.30
C ILE A 218 -9.02 -17.07 3.67
N LYS A 219 -9.45 -18.32 3.75
CA LYS A 219 -9.44 -19.10 5.00
C LYS A 219 -8.04 -19.36 5.55
N MET A 220 -7.08 -19.58 4.65
CA MET A 220 -5.70 -19.97 5.01
C MET A 220 -4.71 -18.80 5.01
N ALA A 221 -5.05 -17.66 4.42
CA ALA A 221 -4.20 -16.48 4.43
C ALA A 221 -4.12 -15.86 5.83
N THR A 222 -3.10 -15.06 6.06
CA THR A 222 -3.12 -14.09 7.16
C THR A 222 -4.32 -13.15 6.97
N PRO A 223 -4.96 -12.67 8.06
CA PRO A 223 -6.09 -11.75 7.94
C PRO A 223 -5.79 -10.59 6.98
N LEU A 224 -6.64 -10.43 5.97
CA LEU A 224 -6.46 -9.38 4.98
C LEU A 224 -6.81 -8.02 5.60
N GLU A 225 -5.93 -7.05 5.40
CA GLU A 225 -6.18 -5.67 5.80
C GLU A 225 -6.85 -4.90 4.66
N LEU A 226 -8.14 -4.59 4.84
CA LEU A 226 -8.97 -3.99 3.79
C LEU A 226 -9.38 -2.54 4.10
N SER A 227 -8.82 -1.94 5.14
CA SER A 227 -9.18 -0.59 5.59
C SER A 227 -9.02 0.47 4.49
N ARG A 228 -7.95 0.36 3.69
CA ARG A 228 -7.66 1.26 2.56
C ARG A 228 -8.35 0.88 1.25
N CYS A 229 -9.04 -0.25 1.20
CA CYS A 229 -9.62 -0.75 -0.03
C CYS A 229 -10.89 0.03 -0.42
N SER A 230 -11.12 0.09 -1.74
CA SER A 230 -12.36 0.62 -2.30
C SER A 230 -13.56 -0.22 -1.87
N GLN A 231 -14.75 0.39 -1.84
CA GLN A 231 -15.98 -0.34 -1.55
C GLN A 231 -16.23 -1.50 -2.53
N ALA A 232 -15.87 -1.32 -3.81
CA ALA A 232 -16.01 -2.36 -4.82
C ALA A 232 -15.15 -3.60 -4.50
N THR A 233 -13.92 -3.39 -4.01
CA THR A 233 -13.03 -4.47 -3.57
C THR A 233 -13.61 -5.22 -2.38
N VAL A 234 -14.05 -4.49 -1.35
CA VAL A 234 -14.60 -5.13 -0.14
C VAL A 234 -15.93 -5.85 -0.44
N ASP A 235 -16.79 -5.28 -1.28
CA ASP A 235 -18.03 -5.92 -1.75
C ASP A 235 -17.78 -7.24 -2.48
N LYS A 236 -16.66 -7.35 -3.22
CA LYS A 236 -16.25 -8.60 -3.89
C LYS A 236 -15.73 -9.66 -2.93
N LEU A 237 -14.99 -9.23 -1.89
CA LEU A 237 -14.35 -10.15 -0.94
C LEU A 237 -15.32 -10.64 0.15
N TYR A 238 -16.30 -9.81 0.56
CA TYR A 238 -17.25 -10.16 1.62
C TYR A 238 -17.95 -11.52 1.44
N PRO A 239 -18.62 -11.83 0.32
CA PRO A 239 -19.33 -13.10 0.16
C PRO A 239 -18.38 -14.30 0.19
N LYS A 240 -17.16 -14.16 -0.35
CA LYS A 240 -16.13 -15.19 -0.32
C LYS A 240 -15.64 -15.44 1.12
N ALA A 241 -15.41 -14.38 1.89
CA ALA A 241 -15.06 -14.50 3.30
C ALA A 241 -16.18 -15.15 4.14
N LYS A 242 -17.43 -14.73 3.92
CA LYS A 242 -18.60 -15.32 4.59
C LYS A 242 -18.69 -16.83 4.35
N GLN A 243 -18.43 -17.28 3.12
CA GLN A 243 -18.40 -18.70 2.79
C GLN A 243 -17.19 -19.41 3.40
N ALA A 244 -16.01 -18.80 3.34
CA ALA A 244 -14.76 -19.32 3.91
C ALA A 244 -14.86 -19.64 5.42
N PHE A 245 -15.58 -18.79 6.16
CA PHE A 245 -15.72 -18.89 7.62
C PHE A 245 -17.09 -19.41 8.08
N SER A 246 -17.89 -19.99 7.18
CA SER A 246 -19.24 -20.48 7.48
C SER A 246 -19.27 -21.58 8.55
N ASP A 247 -18.22 -22.40 8.65
CA ASP A 247 -18.03 -23.42 9.68
C ASP A 247 -17.84 -22.83 11.09
N ARG A 248 -17.47 -21.56 11.19
CA ARG A 248 -17.27 -20.84 12.45
C ARG A 248 -18.48 -19.98 12.83
N HIS A 249 -19.57 -19.96 12.06
CA HIS A 249 -20.66 -18.97 12.19
C HIS A 249 -21.23 -18.80 13.61
N ASN A 250 -21.24 -19.85 14.43
CA ASN A 250 -21.74 -19.82 15.80
C ASN A 250 -20.66 -19.60 16.88
N ALA A 251 -19.39 -19.54 16.51
CA ALA A 251 -18.26 -19.40 17.41
C ALA A 251 -17.96 -17.91 17.67
N PHE A 252 -18.53 -17.34 18.72
CA PHE A 252 -18.24 -15.95 19.12
C PHE A 252 -17.25 -15.90 20.29
N PRO A 253 -16.30 -14.94 20.29
CA PRO A 253 -16.13 -13.82 19.35
C PRO A 253 -15.31 -14.15 18.08
N GLU A 254 -14.90 -15.40 17.89
CA GLU A 254 -13.96 -15.80 16.83
C GLU A 254 -14.47 -15.46 15.41
N PHE A 255 -15.70 -15.83 15.08
CA PHE A 255 -16.31 -15.53 13.78
C PHE A 255 -16.33 -14.03 13.48
N TYR A 256 -16.69 -13.22 14.48
CA TYR A 256 -16.68 -11.76 14.34
C TYR A 256 -15.27 -11.25 14.02
N ASN A 257 -14.24 -11.73 14.73
CA ASN A 257 -12.87 -11.32 14.48
C ASN A 257 -12.37 -11.69 13.08
N LEU A 258 -12.78 -12.87 12.56
CA LEU A 258 -12.46 -13.29 11.20
C LEU A 258 -13.18 -12.46 10.13
N MET A 259 -14.44 -12.10 10.38
CA MET A 259 -15.26 -11.34 9.44
C MET A 259 -15.01 -9.83 9.48
N LYS A 260 -14.51 -9.29 10.60
CA LYS A 260 -14.36 -7.85 10.85
C LYS A 260 -13.78 -7.06 9.66
N PRO A 261 -12.66 -7.47 9.01
CA PRO A 261 -12.10 -6.72 7.89
C PRO A 261 -13.04 -6.58 6.68
N TYR A 262 -14.02 -7.48 6.55
CA TYR A 262 -14.92 -7.57 5.40
C TYR A 262 -16.28 -6.89 5.65
N LEU A 263 -16.62 -6.53 6.90
CA LEU A 263 -17.97 -6.12 7.28
C LEU A 263 -18.47 -4.85 6.56
N ARG A 264 -17.57 -4.00 6.07
CA ARG A 264 -17.93 -2.85 5.21
C ARG A 264 -18.63 -3.28 3.92
N GLY A 265 -18.40 -4.52 3.45
CA GLY A 265 -19.07 -5.10 2.29
C GLY A 265 -20.34 -5.89 2.61
N ALA A 266 -20.73 -5.99 3.88
CA ALA A 266 -21.87 -6.80 4.30
C ALA A 266 -23.20 -6.21 3.81
N PRO A 267 -24.15 -7.05 3.35
CA PRO A 267 -25.52 -6.62 3.11
C PRO A 267 -26.26 -6.38 4.43
N ALA A 268 -27.37 -5.64 4.38
CA ALA A 268 -28.13 -5.28 5.57
C ALA A 268 -28.65 -6.51 6.31
N GLU A 269 -29.08 -7.54 5.59
CA GLU A 269 -29.60 -8.79 6.14
C GLU A 269 -28.58 -9.47 7.05
N ASP A 270 -27.30 -9.47 6.66
CA ASP A 270 -26.23 -10.09 7.43
C ASP A 270 -25.86 -9.26 8.67
N LEU A 271 -25.89 -7.93 8.57
CA LEU A 271 -25.70 -7.07 9.75
C LEU A 271 -26.85 -7.19 10.74
N LYS A 272 -28.09 -7.33 10.28
CA LYS A 272 -29.26 -7.60 11.14
C LYS A 272 -29.20 -8.96 11.82
N ALA A 273 -28.59 -9.95 11.18
CA ALA A 273 -28.31 -11.23 11.82
C ALA A 273 -27.21 -11.06 12.87
N LEU A 274 -26.12 -10.38 12.52
CA LEU A 274 -24.97 -10.13 13.40
C LEU A 274 -25.34 -9.32 14.65
N SER A 275 -26.30 -8.38 14.55
CA SER A 275 -26.75 -7.56 15.68
C SER A 275 -27.42 -8.36 16.80
N LYS A 276 -27.78 -9.63 16.54
CA LYS A 276 -28.37 -10.55 17.53
C LYS A 276 -27.30 -11.37 18.26
N SER A 277 -26.04 -11.28 17.83
CA SER A 277 -24.90 -11.99 18.41
C SER A 277 -24.14 -11.09 19.40
N PRO A 278 -23.36 -11.66 20.33
CA PRO A 278 -22.58 -10.89 21.29
C PRO A 278 -21.34 -10.25 20.64
N VAL A 279 -21.56 -9.19 19.85
CA VAL A 279 -20.51 -8.45 19.14
C VAL A 279 -20.30 -7.07 19.75
N ASN A 280 -19.10 -6.52 19.54
CA ASN A 280 -18.74 -5.16 19.94
C ASN A 280 -18.04 -4.50 18.76
N MET A 281 -18.83 -4.12 17.74
CA MET A 281 -18.31 -3.46 16.54
C MET A 281 -17.62 -2.16 16.90
N ASP A 282 -16.38 -1.99 16.45
CA ASP A 282 -15.67 -0.73 16.61
C ASP A 282 -16.32 0.36 15.77
N ILE A 283 -16.25 1.59 16.27
CA ILE A 283 -16.91 2.73 15.66
C ILE A 283 -16.38 2.99 14.25
N GLU A 284 -15.09 2.76 13.99
CA GLU A 284 -14.48 2.92 12.66
C GLU A 284 -15.07 1.94 11.63
N THR A 285 -15.22 0.66 11.99
CA THR A 285 -15.89 -0.34 11.15
C THR A 285 -17.35 0.04 10.89
N PHE A 286 -18.05 0.54 11.90
CA PHE A 286 -19.45 0.98 11.77
C PHE A 286 -19.60 2.20 10.86
N LEU A 287 -18.74 3.21 11.02
CA LEU A 287 -18.71 4.40 10.17
C LEU A 287 -18.31 4.06 8.72
N GLY A 288 -17.54 3.00 8.52
CA GLY A 288 -17.15 2.48 7.21
C GLY A 288 -18.22 1.66 6.48
N LEU A 289 -19.39 1.40 7.10
CA LEU A 289 -20.49 0.69 6.46
C LEU A 289 -21.08 1.50 5.30
N LYS A 290 -21.60 0.80 4.30
CA LYS A 290 -22.30 1.46 3.18
C LYS A 290 -23.52 2.22 3.68
N ASN A 291 -23.69 3.44 3.17
CA ASN A 291 -24.80 4.30 3.56
C ASN A 291 -26.18 3.65 3.34
N ASP A 292 -26.41 3.04 2.18
CA ASP A 292 -27.68 2.39 1.86
C ASP A 292 -27.98 1.18 2.76
N VAL A 293 -26.94 0.52 3.26
CA VAL A 293 -27.03 -0.58 4.25
C VAL A 293 -27.35 -0.03 5.64
N LEU A 294 -26.63 1.00 6.09
CA LEU A 294 -26.86 1.65 7.38
C LEU A 294 -28.30 2.17 7.49
N MET A 295 -28.83 2.78 6.43
CA MET A 295 -30.20 3.31 6.39
C MET A 295 -31.30 2.26 6.59
N LYS A 296 -30.96 0.97 6.51
CA LYS A 296 -31.90 -0.16 6.71
C LYS A 296 -31.86 -0.71 8.13
N LEU A 297 -30.94 -0.23 8.99
CA LEU A 297 -30.78 -0.69 10.36
C LEU A 297 -31.62 0.14 11.33
N THR A 298 -32.24 -0.52 12.30
CA THR A 298 -32.98 0.11 13.41
C THR A 298 -32.04 0.49 14.56
N PRO A 299 -32.45 1.39 15.47
CA PRO A 299 -31.63 1.73 16.65
C PRO A 299 -31.27 0.51 17.51
N SER A 300 -32.17 -0.47 17.60
CA SER A 300 -31.93 -1.72 18.35
C SER A 300 -30.86 -2.58 17.68
N GLU A 301 -30.89 -2.69 16.35
CA GLU A 301 -29.87 -3.40 15.57
C GLU A 301 -28.51 -2.67 15.66
N VAL A 302 -28.49 -1.33 15.61
CA VAL A 302 -27.27 -0.53 15.80
C VAL A 302 -26.69 -0.73 17.20
N LYS A 303 -27.53 -0.73 18.24
CA LYS A 303 -27.10 -1.04 19.62
C LYS A 303 -26.53 -2.46 19.73
N GLY A 304 -27.16 -3.43 19.07
CA GLY A 304 -26.69 -4.82 19.04
C GLY A 304 -25.35 -5.00 18.33
N LEU A 305 -25.11 -4.27 17.23
CA LEU A 305 -23.83 -4.30 16.52
C LEU A 305 -22.70 -3.65 17.32
N LEU A 306 -22.92 -2.44 17.82
CA LEU A 306 -21.89 -1.68 18.55
C LEU A 306 -21.63 -2.26 19.94
N GLY A 307 -22.63 -2.89 20.56
CA GLY A 307 -22.52 -3.48 21.89
C GLY A 307 -22.06 -2.44 22.92
N ARG A 308 -20.95 -2.72 23.61
CA ARG A 308 -20.35 -1.79 24.58
C ARG A 308 -19.81 -0.50 23.96
N ASN A 309 -19.60 -0.48 22.65
CA ASN A 309 -19.10 0.70 21.93
C ASN A 309 -20.23 1.65 21.49
N ALA A 310 -21.49 1.36 21.81
CA ALA A 310 -22.63 2.15 21.37
C ALA A 310 -22.56 3.63 21.80
N GLU A 311 -21.92 3.91 22.95
CA GLU A 311 -21.77 5.29 23.42
C GLU A 311 -20.88 6.16 22.52
N ALA A 312 -19.92 5.55 21.81
CA ALA A 312 -19.04 6.26 20.88
C ALA A 312 -19.83 6.92 19.74
N LEU A 313 -21.02 6.40 19.39
CA LEU A 313 -21.87 6.99 18.36
C LEU A 313 -22.29 8.43 18.70
N LYS A 314 -22.29 8.82 19.98
CA LYS A 314 -22.64 10.18 20.41
C LYS A 314 -21.68 11.23 19.87
N GLU A 315 -20.41 10.88 19.69
CA GLU A 315 -19.36 11.77 19.19
C GLU A 315 -19.47 12.01 17.68
N HIS A 316 -20.16 11.14 16.95
CA HIS A 316 -20.29 11.16 15.49
C HIS A 316 -21.70 11.52 14.99
N GLN A 317 -22.60 12.01 15.85
CA GLN A 317 -24.01 12.29 15.50
C GLN A 317 -24.19 13.33 14.37
N SER A 318 -23.24 14.25 14.23
CA SER A 318 -23.26 15.30 13.19
C SER A 318 -22.63 14.86 11.88
N GLU A 319 -21.93 13.72 11.85
CA GLU A 319 -21.21 13.22 10.70
C GLU A 319 -22.13 12.47 9.74
N PHE A 320 -21.86 12.59 8.45
CA PHE A 320 -22.47 11.70 7.45
C PHE A 320 -21.75 10.34 7.49
N PRO A 321 -22.46 9.19 7.44
CA PRO A 321 -23.90 9.02 7.23
C PRO A 321 -24.76 8.97 8.50
N ILE A 322 -24.17 9.05 9.70
CA ILE A 322 -24.87 8.88 10.98
C ILE A 322 -26.00 9.91 11.17
N ARG A 323 -25.74 11.18 10.89
CA ARG A 323 -26.72 12.26 10.97
C ARG A 323 -27.98 11.92 10.17
N ASP A 324 -27.81 11.47 8.93
CA ASP A 324 -28.94 11.16 8.04
C ASP A 324 -29.70 9.92 8.52
N TRP A 325 -29.01 8.97 9.15
CA TRP A 325 -29.62 7.79 9.74
C TRP A 325 -30.49 8.18 10.93
N ILE A 326 -29.99 9.05 11.83
CA ILE A 326 -30.71 9.59 12.99
C ILE A 326 -32.03 10.25 12.56
N HIS A 327 -32.01 11.13 11.54
CA HIS A 327 -33.20 11.84 11.08
C HIS A 327 -34.30 10.94 10.49
N LYS A 328 -33.99 9.67 10.18
CA LYS A 328 -34.97 8.69 9.71
C LYS A 328 -35.58 7.85 10.82
N GLN A 329 -35.01 7.87 12.02
CA GLN A 329 -35.51 7.12 13.16
C GLN A 329 -36.52 7.96 13.95
N LYS A 330 -37.43 7.29 14.64
CA LYS A 330 -38.26 7.95 15.64
C LYS A 330 -37.45 8.31 16.87
N GLN A 331 -37.82 9.41 17.53
CA GLN A 331 -37.14 9.84 18.74
C GLN A 331 -37.27 8.80 19.87
N GLU A 332 -38.44 8.17 20.05
CA GLU A 332 -38.64 7.08 21.02
C GLU A 332 -37.65 5.92 20.84
N GLU A 333 -37.35 5.54 19.59
CA GLU A 333 -36.45 4.42 19.29
C GLU A 333 -34.98 4.79 19.47
N LEU A 334 -34.61 6.07 19.39
CA LEU A 334 -33.23 6.52 19.58
C LEU A 334 -32.82 6.62 21.07
N GLU A 335 -33.79 6.64 21.99
CA GLU A 335 -33.52 6.75 23.43
C GLU A 335 -32.66 5.60 23.96
N ILE A 336 -32.79 4.39 23.37
CA ILE A 336 -31.96 3.23 23.76
C ILE A 336 -30.46 3.43 23.49
N LEU A 337 -30.10 4.38 22.63
CA LEU A 337 -28.74 4.81 22.32
C LEU A 337 -28.38 6.15 23.01
N GLY A 338 -29.35 6.80 23.66
CA GLY A 338 -29.19 8.13 24.27
C GLY A 338 -28.92 9.22 23.24
N ILE A 339 -29.53 9.13 22.06
CA ILE A 339 -29.37 10.04 20.92
C ILE A 339 -30.63 10.88 20.72
N GLN A 340 -30.45 12.15 20.35
CA GLN A 340 -31.54 13.09 20.02
C GLN A 340 -31.46 13.55 18.57
N GLY A 341 -32.59 14.03 18.03
CA GLY A 341 -32.67 14.55 16.66
C GLY A 341 -33.40 13.63 15.67
N GLY A 342 -34.05 12.57 16.17
CA GLY A 342 -34.99 11.78 15.38
C GLY A 342 -36.32 12.49 15.15
N ILE A 343 -37.24 11.83 14.47
CA ILE A 343 -38.60 12.32 14.22
C ILE A 343 -39.38 12.33 15.54
N PRO A 344 -39.88 13.49 16.01
CA PRO A 344 -40.70 13.54 17.21
C PRO A 344 -41.98 12.71 17.13
N ASP A 345 -42.40 12.15 18.25
CA ASP A 345 -43.66 11.42 18.34
C ASP A 345 -44.85 12.38 18.21
N GLY A 346 -45.75 12.09 17.25
CA GLY A 346 -47.08 12.71 17.19
C GLY A 346 -47.23 13.98 16.34
N TYR A 347 -46.84 13.98 15.06
CA TYR A 347 -47.26 15.07 14.16
C TYR A 347 -48.70 14.92 13.66
N ILE A 348 -49.47 16.00 13.79
CA ILE A 348 -50.70 16.25 13.04
C ILE A 348 -50.32 16.64 11.60
N THR A 349 -50.75 15.87 10.61
CA THR A 349 -50.75 16.33 9.21
C THR A 349 -51.78 17.45 9.07
N LEU A 350 -51.35 18.71 9.05
CA LEU A 350 -52.21 19.83 8.68
C LEU A 350 -52.49 19.74 7.18
N ALA A 351 -53.60 19.11 6.81
CA ALA A 351 -54.10 19.13 5.44
C ALA A 351 -54.33 20.60 5.02
N ARG A 352 -53.64 21.05 3.98
CA ARG A 352 -53.78 22.40 3.44
C ARG A 352 -55.20 22.56 2.88
N ALA A 353 -56.04 23.32 3.57
CA ALA A 353 -57.41 23.57 3.15
C ALA A 353 -57.46 24.17 1.73
N PRO A 354 -58.39 23.74 0.86
CA PRO A 354 -58.50 24.27 -0.49
C PRO A 354 -58.90 25.75 -0.46
N ASN A 355 -58.18 26.55 -1.24
CA ASN A 355 -58.30 28.01 -1.32
C ASN A 355 -59.70 28.41 -1.81
N ARG A 356 -60.59 28.90 -0.92
CA ARG A 356 -61.87 29.51 -1.33
C ARG A 356 -61.58 30.84 -2.03
N LYS A 357 -61.69 30.85 -3.37
CA LYS A 357 -61.65 32.05 -4.22
C LYS A 357 -62.59 33.14 -3.67
N LYS A 358 -62.03 34.31 -3.31
CA LYS A 358 -62.80 35.54 -3.10
C LYS A 358 -63.38 36.00 -4.45
N ARG A 359 -64.70 35.88 -4.64
CA ARG A 359 -65.42 36.67 -5.65
C ARG A 359 -65.38 38.14 -5.20
N ARG A 360 -64.60 38.98 -5.87
CA ARG A 360 -64.76 40.44 -5.81
C ARG A 360 -65.76 40.85 -6.89
N ALA A 361 -66.88 41.42 -6.46
CA ALA A 361 -67.79 42.16 -7.32
C ALA A 361 -67.08 43.43 -7.81
N VAL A 362 -67.13 43.68 -9.12
CA VAL A 362 -66.73 44.95 -9.73
C VAL A 362 -68.00 45.76 -9.94
N LEU A 363 -68.20 46.80 -9.13
CA LEU A 363 -69.19 47.85 -9.38
C LEU A 363 -68.65 48.76 -10.48
N ALA A 364 -69.37 48.83 -11.60
CA ALA A 364 -69.14 49.80 -12.66
C ALA A 364 -69.77 51.15 -12.26
N PHE A 365 -68.99 52.23 -12.28
CA PHE A 365 -69.50 53.61 -12.29
C PHE A 365 -69.39 54.17 -13.71
N ARG A 366 -70.52 54.68 -14.21
CA ARG A 366 -70.70 55.38 -15.49
C ARG A 366 -70.42 56.87 -15.27
N GLN A 367 -69.74 57.52 -16.21
CA GLN A 367 -69.50 58.97 -16.27
C GLN A 367 -70.80 59.79 -16.36
N VAL A 368 -70.84 60.96 -15.69
CA VAL A 368 -70.95 62.30 -16.31
C VAL A 368 -70.05 63.25 -15.51
#